data_AF-A0A1V6B4L9-F1
#
_entry.id   AF-A0A1V6B4L9-F1
#
_cell.length_a   1.000
_cell.length_b   1.000
_cell.length_c   1.000
_cell.angle_alpha   90.00
_cell.angle_beta   90.00
_cell.angle_gamma   90.00
#
_symmetry.space_group_name_H-M   'P 1'
#
loop_
_entity.id
_entity.type
_entity.pdbx_description
1 polymer ?
#
loop_
_entity_poly.entity_id
_entity_poly.type
_entity_poly.pdbx_seq_one_letter_code
_entity_poly.pdbx_strand_id
1 'polypeptide(L)'
;MEGNGPISGTPTDHRIALAGEDTVAVDSLCCKMMGIPLTDVGYLTYLDAAGYGTIDYNKIDIIGSAKPDDHILKYKLPSNAAYQLEWKDPLNLPSQMPGGQQRPPQQPGQQPGQPPAQPR
;
A
#
# COMPACT_ATOMS: atom_id res chain seq x y z
N MET A 1 8.10 -7.64 6.56
CA MET A 1 8.00 -8.93 5.85
C MET A 1 7.91 -8.64 4.38
N GLU A 2 8.63 -9.38 3.56
CA GLU A 2 8.59 -9.24 2.10
C GLU A 2 7.67 -10.29 1.45
N GLY A 3 7.39 -10.13 0.16
CA GLY A 3 6.52 -11.02 -0.61
C GLY A 3 5.05 -10.82 -0.27
N ASN A 4 4.30 -11.92 -0.09
CA ASN A 4 2.85 -11.91 0.13
C ASN A 4 2.48 -11.64 1.61
N GLY A 5 3.22 -10.76 2.28
CA GLY A 5 2.90 -10.31 3.63
C GLY A 5 1.58 -9.53 3.71
N PRO A 6 1.07 -9.24 4.92
CA PRO A 6 1.64 -9.62 6.22
C PRO A 6 1.23 -11.04 6.66
N ILE A 7 0.40 -11.78 5.91
CA ILE A 7 -0.05 -13.12 6.34
C ILE A 7 0.82 -14.24 5.77
N SER A 8 1.25 -14.11 4.51
CA SER A 8 2.01 -15.14 3.79
C SER A 8 3.34 -14.60 3.26
N GLY A 9 3.94 -13.69 4.02
CA GLY A 9 5.23 -13.08 3.70
C GLY A 9 6.42 -13.89 4.22
N THR A 10 7.62 -13.48 3.82
CA THR A 10 8.87 -13.96 4.41
C THR A 10 9.35 -12.92 5.43
N PRO A 11 9.68 -13.32 6.69
CA PRO A 11 10.31 -12.43 7.65
C PRO A 11 11.62 -11.85 7.09
N THR A 12 11.84 -10.56 7.32
CA THR A 12 13.03 -9.85 6.85
C THR A 12 13.71 -9.20 8.04
N ASP A 13 14.96 -9.58 8.32
CA ASP A 13 15.74 -9.06 9.44
C ASP A 13 16.41 -7.73 9.08
N HIS A 14 15.61 -6.66 8.96
CA HIS A 14 16.07 -5.34 8.49
C HIS A 14 16.83 -4.54 9.56
N ARG A 15 16.50 -4.74 10.84
CA ARG A 15 17.21 -4.14 12.00
C ARG A 15 17.27 -2.60 12.00
N ILE A 16 16.27 -1.94 11.45
CA ILE A 16 16.11 -0.48 11.54
C ILE A 16 14.78 -0.13 12.20
N ALA A 17 14.75 1.05 12.84
CA ALA A 17 13.54 1.69 13.30
C ALA A 17 13.59 3.17 12.88
N LEU A 18 12.51 3.65 12.30
CA LEU A 18 12.35 5.04 11.86
C LEU A 18 11.20 5.66 12.65
N ALA A 19 11.36 6.90 13.09
CA ALA A 19 10.35 7.66 13.82
C ALA A 19 10.55 9.15 13.56
N GLY A 20 9.45 9.90 13.58
CA GLY A 20 9.45 11.34 13.31
C GLY A 20 8.03 11.91 13.37
N GLU A 21 7.93 13.23 13.39
CA GLU A 21 6.66 13.95 13.43
C GLU A 21 6.02 14.09 12.05
N ASP A 22 6.83 14.19 10.99
CA ASP A 22 6.37 14.13 9.60
C ASP A 22 6.27 12.67 9.16
N THR A 23 5.04 12.17 9.11
CA THR A 23 4.75 10.78 8.72
C THR A 23 5.07 10.51 7.25
N VAL A 24 4.97 11.51 6.36
CA VAL A 24 5.32 11.38 4.94
C VAL A 24 6.84 11.23 4.79
N ALA A 25 7.60 12.00 5.55
CA ALA A 25 9.06 11.87 5.61
C ALA A 25 9.49 10.49 6.12
N VAL A 26 8.86 10.00 7.20
CA VAL A 26 9.16 8.67 7.76
C VAL A 26 8.83 7.56 6.77
N ASP A 27 7.62 7.56 6.19
CA ASP A 27 7.19 6.51 5.25
C ASP A 27 7.98 6.55 3.93
N SER A 28 8.35 7.73 3.44
CA SER A 28 9.19 7.87 2.25
C SER A 28 10.60 7.34 2.47
N LEU A 29 11.15 7.52 3.68
CA LEU A 29 12.41 6.92 4.07
C LEU A 29 12.26 5.40 4.23
N CYS A 30 11.16 4.90 4.80
CA CYS A 30 10.85 3.46 4.83
C CYS A 30 10.87 2.86 3.42
N CYS A 31 10.27 3.54 2.43
CA CYS A 31 10.30 3.10 1.03
C CYS A 31 11.74 3.00 0.50
N LYS A 32 12.57 4.03 0.73
CA LYS A 32 14.00 4.02 0.39
C LYS A 32 14.72 2.83 1.03
N MET A 33 14.51 2.62 2.32
CA MET A 33 15.16 1.54 3.08
C MET A 33 14.77 0.16 2.54
N MET A 34 13.54 -0.02 2.06
CA MET A 34 13.03 -1.26 1.46
C MET A 34 13.36 -1.40 -0.05
N GLY A 35 13.96 -0.38 -0.66
CA GLY A 35 14.20 -0.33 -2.11
C GLY A 35 12.93 -0.25 -2.96
N ILE A 36 11.86 0.34 -2.42
CA ILE A 36 10.58 0.55 -3.10
C ILE A 36 10.57 1.97 -3.72
N PRO A 37 10.36 2.11 -5.03
CA PRO A 37 10.28 3.42 -5.68
C PRO A 37 9.11 4.25 -5.12
N LEU A 38 9.33 5.53 -4.81
CA LEU A 38 8.25 6.43 -4.36
C LEU A 38 7.13 6.57 -5.39
N THR A 39 7.45 6.42 -6.69
CA THR A 39 6.47 6.42 -7.78
C THR A 39 5.48 5.26 -7.74
N ASP A 40 5.78 4.22 -6.95
CA ASP A 40 4.92 3.04 -6.77
C ASP A 40 4.01 3.21 -5.54
N VAL A 41 4.22 4.29 -4.76
CA VAL A 41 3.49 4.59 -3.52
C VAL A 41 2.76 5.92 -3.69
N GLY A 42 1.68 5.89 -4.48
CA GLY A 42 0.99 7.09 -4.95
C GLY A 42 0.54 8.06 -3.84
N TYR A 43 0.12 7.54 -2.68
CA TYR A 43 -0.34 8.41 -1.59
C TYR A 43 0.79 9.32 -1.06
N LEU A 44 2.04 8.88 -1.04
CA LEU A 44 3.17 9.70 -0.59
C LEU A 44 3.40 10.88 -1.54
N THR A 45 3.35 10.62 -2.85
CA THR A 45 3.47 11.68 -3.86
C THR A 45 2.32 12.67 -3.80
N TYR A 46 1.10 12.19 -3.54
CA TYR A 46 -0.07 13.03 -3.35
C TYR A 46 0.05 13.91 -2.10
N LEU A 47 0.47 13.34 -0.97
CA LEU A 47 0.59 14.09 0.30
C LEU A 47 1.69 15.15 0.25
N ASP A 48 2.83 14.88 -0.38
CA ASP A 48 3.88 15.88 -0.62
C ASP A 48 3.37 17.02 -1.52
N ALA A 49 2.70 16.68 -2.63
CA ALA A 49 2.11 17.67 -3.53
C ALA A 49 1.01 18.52 -2.85
N ALA A 50 0.29 17.94 -1.89
CA ALA A 50 -0.73 18.63 -1.10
C ALA A 50 -0.17 19.38 0.12
N GLY A 51 1.14 19.29 0.40
CA GLY A 51 1.80 20.01 1.48
C GLY A 51 1.59 19.43 2.89
N TYR A 52 1.23 18.14 2.99
CA TYR A 52 1.01 17.47 4.29
C TYR A 52 2.28 16.86 4.90
N GLY A 53 3.41 16.99 4.23
CA GLY A 53 4.73 16.50 4.65
C GLY A 53 5.67 16.54 3.46
N THR A 54 6.84 15.91 3.57
CA THR A 54 7.79 15.88 2.45
C THR A 54 8.36 14.51 2.12
N ILE A 55 8.53 14.25 0.81
CA ILE A 55 9.29 13.09 0.31
C ILE A 55 10.71 13.45 -0.17
N ASP A 56 11.08 14.73 -0.12
CA ASP A 56 12.40 15.21 -0.53
C ASP A 56 13.43 14.97 0.57
N TYR A 57 14.28 13.96 0.39
CA TYR A 57 15.30 13.57 1.37
C TYR A 57 16.27 14.71 1.74
N ASN A 58 16.44 15.73 0.90
CA ASN A 58 17.32 16.88 1.23
C ASN A 58 16.68 17.83 2.25
N LYS A 59 15.37 17.72 2.47
CA LYS A 59 14.61 18.52 3.45
C LYS A 59 14.36 17.76 4.75
N ILE A 60 14.73 16.48 4.81
CA ILE A 60 14.55 15.64 5.98
C ILE A 60 15.84 15.68 6.79
N ASP A 61 15.76 16.22 8.00
CA ASP A 61 16.86 16.16 8.96
C ASP A 61 16.87 14.78 9.64
N ILE A 62 17.95 14.04 9.45
CA ILE A 62 18.10 12.69 10.00
C ILE A 62 18.87 12.79 11.31
N ILE A 63 18.16 12.59 12.41
CA ILE A 63 18.75 12.55 13.75
C ILE A 63 19.13 11.11 14.08
N GLY A 64 20.43 10.85 14.21
CA GLY A 64 20.95 9.53 14.56
C GLY A 64 22.39 9.33 14.07
N SER A 65 23.05 8.28 14.55
CA SER A 65 24.42 7.95 14.14
C SER A 65 24.49 7.05 12.90
N ALA A 66 23.40 6.38 12.55
CA ALA A 66 23.32 5.50 11.40
C ALA A 66 23.09 6.30 10.11
N LYS A 67 23.84 5.97 9.05
CA LYS A 67 23.62 6.52 7.71
C LYS A 67 22.58 5.67 6.99
N PRO A 68 21.43 6.22 6.55
CA PRO A 68 20.37 5.39 5.96
C PRO A 68 20.82 4.59 4.74
N ASP A 69 21.73 5.14 3.93
CA ASP A 69 22.21 4.48 2.71
C ASP A 69 22.94 3.16 2.98
N ASP A 70 23.51 2.97 4.17
CA ASP A 70 24.19 1.73 4.59
C ASP A 70 23.20 0.62 5.00
N HIS A 71 21.90 0.94 5.08
CA HIS A 71 20.84 0.06 5.60
C HIS A 71 19.73 -0.22 4.58
N ILE A 72 19.98 0.05 3.29
CA ILE A 72 19.04 -0.28 2.22
C ILE A 72 19.05 -1.79 2.00
N LEU A 73 17.87 -2.41 2.17
CA LEU A 73 17.62 -3.81 1.90
C LEU A 73 16.47 -3.89 0.90
N LYS A 74 16.73 -4.41 -0.30
CA LYS A 74 15.71 -4.53 -1.34
C LYS A 74 14.72 -5.65 -1.02
N TYR A 75 13.45 -5.29 -0.85
CA TYR A 75 12.38 -6.25 -0.55
C TYR A 75 11.82 -6.87 -1.83
N LYS A 76 11.40 -8.13 -1.73
CA LYS A 76 10.52 -8.75 -2.72
C LYS A 76 9.11 -8.17 -2.58
N LEU A 77 8.57 -7.63 -3.67
CA LEU A 77 7.17 -7.18 -3.73
C LEU A 77 6.20 -8.38 -3.75
N PRO A 78 4.92 -8.19 -3.36
CA PRO A 78 3.90 -9.24 -3.45
C PRO A 78 3.74 -9.73 -4.89
N SER A 79 3.33 -10.99 -5.04
CA SER A 79 3.20 -11.65 -6.35
C SER A 79 2.22 -10.95 -7.30
N ASN A 80 1.26 -10.20 -6.77
CA ASN A 80 0.28 -9.41 -7.54
C ASN A 80 0.66 -7.92 -7.63
N ALA A 81 1.91 -7.52 -7.35
CA ALA A 81 2.33 -6.12 -7.39
C ALA A 81 2.09 -5.45 -8.75
N ALA A 82 2.26 -6.18 -9.86
CA ALA A 82 1.97 -5.65 -11.19
C ALA A 82 0.51 -5.16 -11.30
N TYR A 83 -0.45 -5.95 -10.83
CA TYR A 83 -1.86 -5.57 -10.77
C TYR A 83 -2.08 -4.35 -9.87
N GLN A 84 -1.41 -4.28 -8.72
CA GLN A 84 -1.51 -3.14 -7.80
C GLN A 84 -0.92 -1.85 -8.38
N LEU A 85 -0.12 -1.92 -9.45
CA LEU A 85 0.52 -0.77 -10.10
C LEU A 85 -0.19 -0.36 -11.40
N GLU A 86 -1.25 -1.06 -11.83
CA GLU A 86 -2.03 -0.73 -13.04
C GLU A 86 -2.65 0.67 -12.99
N TRP A 87 -2.84 1.27 -11.81
CA TRP A 87 -3.30 2.66 -11.69
C TRP A 87 -2.34 3.68 -12.31
N LYS A 88 -1.07 3.30 -12.54
CA LYS A 88 -0.06 4.13 -13.21
C LYS A 88 -0.23 4.13 -14.73
N ASP A 89 -0.93 3.15 -15.27
CA ASP A 89 -1.23 3.08 -16.69
C ASP A 89 -2.37 4.07 -17.04
N PRO A 90 -2.47 4.50 -18.31
CA PRO A 90 -3.62 5.25 -18.77
C PRO A 90 -4.90 4.53 -18.36
N LEU A 91 -5.89 5.28 -17.86
CA LEU A 91 -7.16 4.74 -17.40
C LEU A 91 -7.82 3.92 -18.50
N ASN A 92 -7.58 2.61 -18.48
CA ASN A 92 -8.29 1.62 -19.26
C ASN A 92 -9.38 1.07 -18.36
N LEU A 93 -10.60 1.55 -18.58
CA LEU A 93 -11.76 0.92 -17.98
C LEU A 93 -11.76 -0.55 -18.40
N PRO A 94 -11.87 -1.52 -17.47
CA PRO A 94 -11.83 -2.92 -17.84
C PRO A 94 -13.00 -3.22 -18.78
N SER A 95 -12.69 -3.76 -19.96
CA SER A 95 -13.63 -4.68 -20.62
C SER A 95 -13.95 -5.78 -19.61
N GLN A 96 -15.25 -6.02 -19.35
CA GLN A 96 -15.78 -6.93 -18.32
C GLN A 96 -14.80 -8.06 -17.96
N MET A 97 -14.42 -8.12 -16.68
CA MET A 97 -13.45 -9.08 -16.16
C MET A 97 -13.76 -10.52 -16.62
N PRO A 98 -12.83 -11.24 -17.29
CA PRO A 98 -12.99 -12.66 -17.52
C PRO A 98 -12.92 -13.38 -16.17
N GLY A 99 -14.07 -13.83 -15.68
CA GLY A 99 -14.17 -14.62 -14.44
C GLY A 99 -14.92 -13.96 -13.28
N GLY A 100 -15.43 -12.74 -13.43
CA GLY A 100 -16.39 -12.18 -12.49
C GLY A 100 -17.75 -12.86 -12.67
N GLN A 101 -18.03 -13.90 -11.88
CA GLN A 101 -19.40 -14.41 -11.76
C GLN A 101 -20.28 -13.23 -11.36
N GLN A 102 -21.18 -12.83 -12.26
CA GLN A 102 -22.09 -11.73 -12.03
C GLN A 102 -22.87 -12.06 -10.76
N ARG A 103 -22.60 -11.33 -9.67
CA ARG A 103 -23.52 -11.33 -8.55
C ARG A 103 -24.83 -10.75 -9.11
N PRO A 104 -25.94 -11.51 -9.14
CA PRO A 104 -27.19 -10.95 -9.57
C PRO A 104 -27.49 -9.73 -8.69
N PRO A 105 -28.17 -8.70 -9.22
CA PRO A 105 -28.52 -7.52 -8.46
C PRO A 105 -29.20 -7.94 -7.16
N GLN A 106 -28.62 -7.58 -6.01
CA GLN A 106 -29.32 -7.73 -4.75
C GLN A 106 -30.55 -6.83 -4.82
N GLN A 107 -31.73 -7.45 -4.86
CA GLN A 107 -32.98 -6.72 -4.76
C GLN A 107 -32.96 -5.92 -3.45
N PRO A 108 -33.28 -4.61 -3.48
CA PRO A 108 -33.32 -3.82 -2.26
C PRO A 108 -34.35 -4.41 -1.30
N GLY A 109 -33.89 -4.97 -0.17
CA GLY A 109 -34.79 -5.42 0.90
C GLY A 109 -34.46 -6.73 1.60
N GLN A 110 -33.43 -7.48 1.22
CA GLN A 110 -33.05 -8.70 1.94
C GLN A 110 -31.70 -8.56 2.65
N GLN A 111 -31.77 -8.19 3.94
CA GLN A 111 -30.67 -8.43 4.87
C GLN A 111 -30.57 -9.93 5.17
N PRO A 112 -29.38 -10.55 5.11
CA PRO A 112 -29.22 -11.96 5.45
C PRO A 112 -29.41 -12.15 6.96
N GLY A 113 -30.42 -12.92 7.37
CA GLY A 113 -30.54 -13.41 8.76
C GLY A 113 -31.90 -13.32 9.44
N GLN A 114 -32.97 -12.82 8.80
CA GLN A 114 -34.31 -12.88 9.41
C GLN A 114 -35.04 -14.16 8.99
N PRO A 115 -35.45 -15.02 9.94
CA PRO A 115 -36.30 -16.17 9.61
C PRO A 115 -37.71 -15.70 9.21
N PRO A 116 -38.38 -16.41 8.28
CA PRO A 116 -39.67 -15.99 7.77
C PRO A 116 -40.74 -16.00 8.87
N ALA A 117 -41.47 -14.89 8.98
CA ALA A 117 -42.62 -14.79 9.87
C ALA A 117 -43.73 -15.74 9.38
N GLN A 118 -44.21 -16.61 10.26
CA GLN A 118 -45.30 -17.55 9.97
C GLN A 118 -46.64 -16.81 9.93
N PRO A 119 -47.48 -17.05 8.91
CA PRO A 119 -48.82 -16.48 8.87
C PRO A 119 -49.77 -17.21 9.83
N ARG A 120 -50.65 -16.44 10.48
CA ARG A 120 -51.82 -16.91 11.24
C ARG A 120 -52.96 -17.28 10.31
#